data_AF-A0A442SH98-F1
#
_entry.id   AF-A0A442SH98-F1
#
_cell.length_a   1.000
_cell.length_b   1.000
_cell.length_c   1.000
_cell.angle_alpha   90.00
_cell.angle_beta   90.00
_cell.angle_gamma   90.00
#
_symmetry.space_group_name_H-M   'P 1'
#
loop_
_entity.id
_entity.type
_entity.pdbx_description
1 polymer ?
#
loop_
_entity_poly.entity_id
_entity_poly.type
_entity_poly.pdbx_seq_one_letter_code
_entity_poly.pdbx_strand_id
1 'polypeptide(L)'
;MTEWLPECQTDAQREGWDIFEASGSMLNENGDRPFQLQALDESDKFVGDERDSKAWDHVYNLAHVGSLLHQQALNFLKEHSLPEFEAIIHDCSPDGRELNEEFQWPMI
;
A
#
# COMPACT_ATOMS: atom_id res chain seq x y z
N MET A 1 -0.37 -8.79 14.10
CA MET A 1 -1.35 -7.76 13.76
C MET A 1 -0.69 -6.41 13.74
N THR A 2 -0.27 -6.08 12.54
CA THR A 2 0.15 -4.74 12.11
C THR A 2 -1.10 -3.88 12.06
N GLU A 3 -1.09 -2.72 12.71
CA GLU A 3 -2.22 -1.78 12.69
C GLU A 3 -1.86 -0.58 11.80
N TRP A 4 -2.86 -0.03 11.09
CA TRP A 4 -2.74 1.24 10.39
C TRP A 4 -3.13 2.38 11.33
N LEU A 5 -2.14 2.90 12.05
CA LEU A 5 -2.35 3.86 13.13
C LEU A 5 -2.65 5.27 12.58
N PRO A 6 -3.38 6.13 13.32
CA PRO A 6 -3.70 7.51 12.90
C PRO A 6 -2.47 8.35 12.52
N GLU A 7 -1.33 8.13 13.18
CA GLU A 7 -0.07 8.76 12.84
C GLU A 7 0.48 8.32 11.48
N CYS A 8 0.38 7.02 11.15
CA CYS A 8 0.79 6.48 9.86
C CYS A 8 -0.08 7.04 8.74
N GLN A 9 -1.40 7.08 8.98
CA GLN A 9 -2.35 7.73 8.08
C GLN A 9 -1.98 9.21 7.88
N THR A 10 -1.73 9.97 8.94
CA THR A 10 -1.38 11.39 8.83
C THR A 10 -0.12 11.61 7.99
N ASP A 11 0.91 10.79 8.19
CA ASP A 11 2.17 10.91 7.45
C ASP A 11 2.04 10.44 5.99
N ALA A 12 1.29 9.36 5.73
CA ALA A 12 0.96 8.93 4.37
C ALA A 12 0.19 10.03 3.63
N GLN A 13 -0.82 10.63 4.26
CA GLN A 13 -1.61 11.70 3.66
C GLN A 13 -0.77 12.95 3.35
N ARG A 14 0.23 13.27 4.19
CA ARG A 14 1.22 14.32 3.88
C ARG A 14 2.04 13.99 2.65
N GLU A 15 2.27 12.71 2.37
CA GLU A 15 2.91 12.21 1.16
C GLU A 15 1.97 12.06 -0.04
N GLY A 16 0.67 12.30 0.13
CA GLY A 16 -0.32 12.33 -0.95
C GLY A 16 -0.94 10.97 -1.25
N TRP A 17 -0.82 9.99 -0.35
CA TRP A 17 -1.42 8.67 -0.47
C TRP A 17 -2.01 8.22 0.87
N ASP A 18 -2.86 7.20 0.90
CA ASP A 18 -3.33 6.57 2.13
C ASP A 18 -3.81 5.14 1.87
N ILE A 19 -4.10 4.40 2.94
CA ILE A 19 -4.80 3.11 2.90
C ILE A 19 -6.25 3.34 3.35
N PHE A 20 -7.19 3.07 2.44
CA PHE A 20 -8.62 3.26 2.65
C PHE A 20 -9.35 1.94 2.85
N GLU A 21 -10.44 1.97 3.61
CA GLU A 21 -11.41 0.88 3.62
C GLU A 21 -12.11 0.80 2.25
N ALA A 22 -12.17 -0.41 1.69
CA ALA A 22 -12.65 -0.65 0.33
C ALA A 22 -14.03 -1.33 0.30
N SER A 23 -14.87 -1.16 1.32
CA SER A 23 -16.21 -1.77 1.40
C SER A 23 -17.18 -1.30 0.31
N GLY A 24 -16.90 -0.18 -0.36
CA GLY A 24 -17.64 0.32 -1.54
C GLY A 24 -17.01 0.00 -2.89
N SER A 25 -15.85 -0.68 -2.91
CA SER A 25 -15.09 -0.95 -4.14
C SER A 25 -15.60 -2.19 -4.86
N MET A 26 -15.68 -2.15 -6.20
CA MET A 26 -15.95 -3.35 -7.01
C MET A 26 -14.85 -4.40 -6.84
N LEU A 27 -13.62 -3.97 -6.54
CA LEU A 27 -12.49 -4.86 -6.30
C LEU A 27 -12.58 -5.63 -4.98
N ASN A 28 -13.54 -5.28 -4.12
CA ASN A 28 -13.81 -5.93 -2.85
C ASN A 28 -15.22 -6.55 -2.81
N GLU A 29 -15.82 -6.87 -3.96
CA GLU A 29 -17.17 -7.45 -4.02
C GLU A 29 -17.28 -8.78 -3.24
N ASN A 30 -16.16 -9.51 -3.12
CA ASN A 30 -16.08 -10.78 -2.40
C ASN A 30 -15.62 -10.62 -0.93
N GLY A 31 -15.30 -9.40 -0.49
CA GLY A 31 -14.83 -9.11 0.86
C GLY A 31 -13.38 -9.51 1.15
N ASP A 32 -12.59 -9.88 0.15
CA ASP A 32 -11.19 -10.33 0.25
C ASP A 32 -10.17 -9.20 0.08
N ARG A 33 -10.61 -8.01 -0.35
CA ARG A 33 -9.79 -6.80 -0.48
C ARG A 33 -10.33 -5.66 0.40
N PRO A 34 -10.37 -5.81 1.73
CA PRO A 34 -11.00 -4.81 2.60
C PRO A 34 -10.25 -3.48 2.66
N PHE A 35 -8.99 -3.42 2.21
CA PHE A 35 -8.18 -2.21 2.21
C PHE A 35 -7.52 -1.97 0.86
N GLN A 36 -7.39 -0.70 0.45
CA GLN A 36 -6.73 -0.31 -0.79
C GLN A 36 -5.77 0.85 -0.56
N LEU A 37 -4.59 0.80 -1.18
CA LEU A 37 -3.65 1.92 -1.19
C LEU A 37 -3.97 2.79 -2.41
N GLN A 38 -4.26 4.05 -2.19
CA GLN A 38 -4.64 4.97 -3.27
C GLN A 38 -3.95 6.33 -3.10
N ALA A 39 -3.80 7.04 -4.22
CA ALA A 39 -3.45 8.44 -4.19
C ALA A 39 -4.61 9.27 -3.61
N LEU A 40 -4.30 10.30 -2.83
CA LEU A 40 -5.32 11.21 -2.30
C LEU A 40 -5.90 12.08 -3.39
N ASP A 41 -7.22 12.10 -3.53
CA ASP A 41 -7.91 12.90 -4.53
C ASP A 41 -7.60 14.40 -4.43
N GLU A 42 -7.41 14.90 -3.22
CA GLU A 42 -7.11 16.30 -2.93
C GLU A 42 -5.62 16.67 -3.05
N SER A 43 -4.73 15.70 -3.29
CA SER A 43 -3.28 15.92 -3.43
C SER A 43 -2.86 16.09 -4.88
N ASP A 44 -1.92 17.00 -5.12
CA ASP A 44 -1.26 17.24 -6.42
C ASP A 44 0.04 16.44 -6.59
N LYS A 45 0.39 15.55 -5.63
CA LYS A 45 1.63 14.76 -5.67
C LYS A 45 1.59 13.62 -6.69
N PHE A 46 0.46 12.91 -6.77
CA PHE A 46 0.23 11.85 -7.75
C PHE A 46 -0.96 12.23 -8.63
N VAL A 47 -0.68 12.45 -9.92
CA VAL A 47 -1.64 13.00 -10.88
C VAL A 47 -1.75 12.18 -12.16
N GLY A 48 -2.87 12.35 -12.85
CA GLY A 48 -3.20 11.65 -14.10
C GLY A 48 -3.86 10.29 -13.87
N ASP A 49 -4.10 9.57 -14.97
CA ASP A 49 -4.87 8.32 -14.97
C ASP A 49 -4.18 7.18 -14.21
N GLU A 50 -2.85 7.26 -14.04
CA GLU A 50 -2.02 6.27 -13.33
C GLU A 50 -1.63 6.73 -11.91
N ARG A 51 -2.41 7.64 -11.30
CA ARG A 51 -2.08 8.21 -9.98
C ARG A 51 -1.90 7.16 -8.89
N ASP A 52 -2.72 6.10 -8.89
CA ASP A 52 -2.67 5.05 -7.87
C ASP A 52 -1.43 4.17 -8.06
N SER A 53 -1.12 3.76 -9.30
CA SER A 53 0.14 3.06 -9.61
C SER A 53 1.37 3.90 -9.21
N LYS A 54 1.34 5.23 -9.39
CA LYS A 54 2.44 6.10 -8.93
C LYS A 54 2.56 6.13 -7.41
N ALA A 55 1.44 6.07 -6.68
CA ALA A 55 1.47 5.94 -5.22
C ALA A 55 2.02 4.57 -4.80
N TRP A 56 1.64 3.49 -5.51
CA TRP A 56 2.18 2.14 -5.30
C TRP A 56 3.70 2.11 -5.50
N ASP A 57 4.19 2.64 -6.61
CA ASP A 57 5.62 2.76 -6.90
C ASP A 57 6.36 3.54 -5.82
N HIS A 58 5.79 4.67 -5.39
CA HIS A 58 6.36 5.50 -4.33
C HIS A 58 6.50 4.70 -3.03
N VAL A 59 5.45 4.00 -2.61
CA VAL A 59 5.46 3.20 -1.38
C VAL A 59 6.43 2.02 -1.49
N TYR A 60 6.40 1.28 -2.60
CA TYR A 60 7.29 0.14 -2.83
C TYR A 60 8.77 0.56 -2.81
N ASN A 61 9.11 1.66 -3.48
CA ASN A 61 10.49 2.15 -3.52
C ASN A 61 10.95 2.68 -2.16
N LEU A 62 10.09 3.39 -1.43
CA LEU A 62 10.44 3.90 -0.10
C LEU A 62 10.56 2.79 0.94
N ALA A 63 9.77 1.72 0.84
CA ALA A 63 9.95 0.53 1.67
C ALA A 63 11.33 -0.12 1.45
N HIS A 64 11.78 -0.17 0.19
CA HIS A 64 13.08 -0.72 -0.19
C HIS A 64 14.27 0.08 0.32
N VAL A 65 14.17 1.41 0.39
CA VAL A 65 15.25 2.25 0.94
C VAL A 65 15.21 2.35 2.47
N GLY A 66 14.31 1.62 3.13
CA GLY A 66 14.27 1.49 4.59
C GLY A 66 13.29 2.43 5.30
N SER A 67 12.29 2.97 4.60
CA SER A 67 11.28 3.82 5.25
C SER A 67 10.27 2.98 6.03
N LEU A 68 10.24 3.18 7.36
CA LEU A 68 9.39 2.43 8.27
C LEU A 68 7.89 2.58 7.97
N LEU A 69 7.43 3.79 7.62
CA LEU A 69 6.03 4.04 7.25
C LEU A 69 5.59 3.14 6.09
N HIS A 70 6.41 3.05 5.06
CA HIS A 70 6.11 2.31 3.84
C HIS A 70 6.22 0.81 4.02
N GLN A 71 7.21 0.37 4.80
CA GLN A 71 7.35 -1.02 5.23
C GLN A 71 6.13 -1.47 6.05
N GLN A 72 5.67 -0.62 6.97
CA GLN A 72 4.46 -0.86 7.75
C GLN A 72 3.20 -0.90 6.87
N ALA A 73 3.08 -0.01 5.89
CA ALA A 73 1.97 -0.03 4.93
C ALA A 73 1.89 -1.37 4.17
N LEU A 74 3.02 -1.83 3.63
CA LEU A 74 3.06 -3.10 2.88
C LEU A 74 2.85 -4.32 3.79
N ASN A 75 3.38 -4.32 5.02
CA ASN A 75 3.10 -5.37 6.00
C ASN A 75 1.62 -5.39 6.41
N PHE A 76 1.00 -4.23 6.61
CA PHE A 76 -0.43 -4.10 6.90
C PHE A 76 -1.26 -4.69 5.77
N LEU A 77 -0.99 -4.32 4.51
CA LEU A 77 -1.72 -4.86 3.36
C LEU A 77 -1.49 -6.36 3.20
N LYS A 78 -0.26 -6.87 3.43
CA LYS A 78 0.00 -8.31 3.39
C LYS A 78 -0.82 -9.08 4.43
N GLU A 79 -1.01 -8.53 5.62
CA GLU A 79 -1.75 -9.19 6.71
C GLU A 79 -3.27 -9.06 6.58
N HIS A 80 -3.77 -7.91 6.09
CA HIS A 80 -5.20 -7.57 6.14
C HIS A 80 -5.87 -7.47 4.77
N SER A 81 -5.12 -7.37 3.69
CA SER A 81 -5.65 -7.24 2.32
C SER A 81 -4.68 -7.80 1.28
N LEU A 82 -4.44 -9.11 1.36
CA LEU A 82 -3.49 -9.80 0.50
C LEU A 82 -3.67 -9.52 -1.01
N PRO A 83 -4.89 -9.47 -1.58
CA PRO A 83 -5.06 -9.16 -3.01
C PRO A 83 -4.60 -7.76 -3.42
N GLU A 84 -4.65 -6.78 -2.51
CA GLU A 84 -4.10 -5.44 -2.75
C GLU A 84 -2.57 -5.48 -2.71
N PHE A 85 -2.00 -6.15 -1.70
CA PHE A 85 -0.56 -6.36 -1.61
C PHE A 85 -0.01 -7.04 -2.85
N GLU A 86 -0.63 -8.15 -3.29
CA GLU A 86 -0.22 -8.88 -4.49
C GLU A 86 -0.28 -8.00 -5.74
N ALA A 87 -1.32 -7.17 -5.88
CA ALA A 87 -1.44 -6.24 -7.01
C ALA A 87 -0.27 -5.23 -7.04
N ILE A 88 0.07 -4.63 -5.90
CA ILE A 88 1.22 -3.72 -5.77
C ILE A 88 2.52 -4.44 -6.14
N ILE A 89 2.74 -5.65 -5.61
CA ILE A 89 3.97 -6.39 -5.90
C ILE A 89 4.04 -6.81 -7.37
N HIS A 90 2.93 -7.20 -8.00
CA HIS A 90 2.91 -7.53 -9.42
C HIS A 90 3.22 -6.32 -10.32
N ASP A 91 2.82 -5.12 -9.93
CA ASP A 91 3.05 -3.90 -10.71
C ASP A 91 4.47 -3.34 -10.47
N CYS A 92 4.93 -3.32 -9.22
CA CYS A 92 6.14 -2.61 -8.82
C CYS A 92 7.38 -3.50 -8.68
N SER A 93 7.23 -4.80 -8.40
CA SER A 93 8.37 -5.68 -8.11
C SER A 93 9.01 -6.26 -9.38
N PRO A 94 10.33 -6.11 -9.57
CA PRO A 94 11.01 -6.67 -10.75
C PRO A 94 10.98 -8.20 -10.82
N ASP A 95 10.94 -8.88 -9.68
CA ASP A 95 11.05 -10.34 -9.57
C ASP A 95 9.98 -11.00 -8.68
N GLY A 96 9.14 -10.19 -8.02
CA GLY A 96 8.04 -10.66 -7.18
C GLY A 96 8.48 -11.39 -5.92
N ARG A 97 9.74 -11.26 -5.48
CA ARG A 97 10.28 -11.97 -4.30
C ARG A 97 9.48 -11.72 -3.02
N GLU A 98 8.80 -10.58 -2.91
CA GLU A 98 8.01 -10.18 -1.76
C GLU A 98 6.71 -11.01 -1.59
N LEU A 99 6.30 -11.72 -2.66
CA LEU A 99 5.20 -12.69 -2.63
C LEU A 99 5.55 -13.96 -1.86
N ASN A 100 6.82 -14.20 -1.54
CA ASN A 100 7.20 -15.30 -0.67
C ASN A 100 6.53 -15.11 0.72
N GLU A 101 5.87 -16.16 1.24
CA GLU A 101 5.21 -16.14 2.54
C GLU A 101 6.18 -15.80 3.69
N GLU A 102 7.46 -16.17 3.57
CA GLU A 102 8.50 -15.86 4.54
C GLU A 102 9.02 -14.42 4.46
N PHE A 103 8.72 -13.71 3.36
CA PHE A 103 9.17 -12.34 3.20
C PHE A 103 8.37 -11.41 4.12
N GLN A 104 9.08 -10.62 4.92
CA GLN A 104 8.49 -9.50 5.65
C GLN A 104 9.38 -8.28 5.54
N TRP A 105 8.76 -7.12 5.42
CA TRP A 105 9.48 -5.87 5.55
C TRP A 105 9.97 -5.71 6.98
N PRO A 106 11.25 -5.32 7.18
CA PRO A 106 11.81 -5.24 8.53
C PRO A 106 11.16 -4.09 9.31
N MET A 107 10.43 -4.42 10.38
CA MET A 107 9.88 -3.46 11.33
C MET A 107 10.89 -3.24 12.46
N ILE A 108 11.89 -2.38 12.25
CA ILE A 108 12.96 -2.09 13.23
C ILE A 108 12.74 -0.78 13.98
#